data_AF-A0ABD0YC20-F1
#
_entry.id   AF-A0ABD0YC20-F1
#
_cell.length_a   1.000
_cell.length_b   1.000
_cell.length_c   1.000
_cell.angle_alpha   90.00
_cell.angle_beta   90.00
_cell.angle_gamma   90.00
#
_symmetry.space_group_name_H-M   'P 1'
#
loop_
_entity.id
_entity.type
_entity.pdbx_description
1 polymer ?
#
loop_
_entity_poly.entity_id
_entity_poly.type
_entity_poly.pdbx_seq_one_letter_code
_entity_poly.pdbx_strand_id
1 'polypeptide(L)'
;CKKKPKKKKAGEVNEPKQNKKPIKVEKKAAVHPQDPADTDEEESEPTVIADLEMLPLLTGQPHPDDELLFAVPVIAPYLTLLNYKYKVKLIPGTSKRGKSAQTCLDIFLRSKDCTQREKDLMRAVNQDTLTRNFPGKVKISTPYPVKTKK
;
A
#
# COMPACT_ATOMS: atom_id res chain seq x y z
N CYS A 1 -26.02 -38.50 38.62
CA CYS A 1 -25.22 -39.72 38.40
C CYS A 1 -23.73 -39.35 38.49
N LYS A 2 -23.00 -39.81 39.51
CA LYS A 2 -21.58 -39.50 39.75
C LYS A 2 -20.70 -40.59 39.12
N LYS A 3 -19.73 -40.24 38.26
CA LYS A 3 -18.52 -41.06 37.97
C LYS A 3 -17.31 -40.14 37.65
N LYS A 4 -16.28 -40.19 38.49
CA LYS A 4 -14.86 -39.86 38.17
C LYS A 4 -14.20 -41.13 37.54
N PRO A 5 -12.87 -41.24 37.31
CA PRO A 5 -11.77 -40.33 36.91
C PRO A 5 -11.00 -40.88 35.66
N LYS A 6 -9.93 -40.21 35.16
CA LYS A 6 -8.58 -40.83 34.93
C LYS A 6 -7.57 -39.93 34.19
N LYS A 7 -6.33 -40.03 34.68
CA LYS A 7 -5.02 -39.45 34.34
C LYS A 7 -4.35 -40.24 33.20
N LYS A 8 -3.69 -39.61 32.22
CA LYS A 8 -2.51 -40.10 31.42
C LYS A 8 -1.87 -38.85 30.75
N LYS A 9 -0.67 -38.34 31.08
CA LYS A 9 0.71 -38.81 30.81
C LYS A 9 0.95 -39.26 29.36
N ALA A 10 1.71 -38.44 28.61
CA ALA A 10 2.58 -38.86 27.51
C ALA A 10 3.83 -37.96 27.53
N GLY A 11 4.99 -38.57 27.79
CA GLY A 11 6.25 -38.11 27.17
C GLY A 11 6.13 -38.35 25.66
N GLU A 12 6.98 -37.78 24.82
CA GLU A 12 8.35 -38.25 24.68
C GLU A 12 9.16 -37.24 23.87
N VAL A 13 10.39 -37.02 24.31
CA VAL A 13 11.44 -36.28 23.61
C VAL A 13 12.11 -37.24 22.63
N ASN A 14 12.24 -36.86 21.36
CA ASN A 14 13.20 -37.46 20.46
C ASN A 14 13.82 -36.37 19.59
N GLU A 15 15.04 -35.98 19.96
CA GLU A 15 16.03 -35.38 19.08
C GLU A 15 16.93 -36.55 18.61
N PRO A 16 17.42 -36.56 17.36
CA PRO A 16 18.80 -36.13 17.23
C PRO A 16 19.13 -35.36 15.94
N LYS A 17 19.86 -34.26 16.16
CA LYS A 17 21.18 -33.93 15.60
C LYS A 17 21.41 -33.85 14.07
N GLN A 18 21.98 -32.68 13.75
CA GLN A 18 23.08 -32.43 12.81
C GLN A 18 22.71 -32.52 11.33
N ASN A 19 22.90 -31.47 10.53
CA ASN A 19 24.25 -31.03 10.17
C ASN A 19 24.24 -29.61 9.57
N LYS A 20 25.10 -28.73 10.09
CA LYS A 20 25.41 -27.42 9.51
C LYS A 20 26.43 -27.61 8.38
N LYS A 21 26.12 -27.22 7.14
CA LYS A 21 27.11 -26.68 6.18
C LYS A 21 26.48 -25.63 5.25
N PRO A 22 27.22 -24.58 4.88
CA PRO A 22 26.69 -23.33 4.32
C PRO A 22 26.33 -23.48 2.84
N ILE A 23 25.21 -22.89 2.43
CA ILE A 23 24.85 -22.77 1.01
C ILE A 23 25.72 -21.67 0.40
N LYS A 24 26.50 -22.10 -0.57
CA LYS A 24 27.51 -21.39 -1.34
C LYS A 24 26.86 -20.37 -2.27
N VAL A 25 27.34 -19.13 -2.20
CA VAL A 25 27.05 -18.07 -3.17
C VAL A 25 27.70 -18.46 -4.50
N GLU A 26 26.88 -18.81 -5.50
CA GLU A 26 27.33 -18.97 -6.87
C GLU A 26 26.67 -17.90 -7.74
N LYS A 27 27.46 -16.86 -7.99
CA LYS A 27 27.29 -15.88 -9.05
C LYS A 27 27.20 -16.62 -10.39
N LYS A 28 26.06 -16.54 -11.07
CA LYS A 28 25.98 -16.81 -12.50
C LYS A 28 25.79 -15.48 -13.21
N ALA A 29 26.91 -14.97 -13.72
CA ALA A 29 26.95 -13.94 -14.74
C ALA A 29 26.29 -14.50 -16.00
N ALA A 30 25.11 -13.99 -16.34
CA ALA A 30 24.59 -14.07 -17.69
C ALA A 30 25.01 -12.78 -18.40
N VAL A 31 26.01 -12.93 -19.26
CA VAL A 31 26.50 -11.91 -20.20
C VAL A 31 25.37 -11.66 -21.20
N HIS A 32 24.73 -10.49 -21.11
CA HIS A 32 23.93 -9.97 -22.21
C HIS A 32 24.87 -9.18 -23.13
N PRO A 33 24.89 -9.46 -24.45
CA PRO A 33 25.69 -8.71 -25.40
C PRO A 33 25.36 -7.22 -25.33
N GLN A 34 26.41 -6.41 -25.41
CA GLN A 34 26.37 -4.96 -25.47
C GLN A 34 25.67 -4.55 -26.77
N ASP A 35 24.48 -3.96 -26.66
CA ASP A 35 23.98 -3.09 -27.71
C ASP A 35 24.75 -1.76 -27.65
N PRO A 36 25.22 -1.24 -28.78
CA PRO A 36 26.05 -0.04 -28.85
C PRO A 36 25.26 1.17 -28.39
N ALA A 37 25.97 2.08 -27.72
CA ALA A 37 25.51 3.40 -27.33
C ALA A 37 24.61 4.04 -28.39
N ASP A 38 23.33 4.19 -28.04
CA ASP A 38 22.58 5.38 -28.39
C ASP A 38 22.35 6.11 -27.08
N THR A 39 23.40 6.83 -26.70
CA THR A 39 23.36 7.85 -25.68
C THR A 39 22.48 8.98 -26.24
N ASP A 40 21.17 8.86 -26.04
CA ASP A 40 20.29 10.03 -26.07
C ASP A 40 20.37 10.69 -24.67
N GLU A 41 21.57 11.17 -24.31
CA GLU A 41 21.82 12.00 -23.11
C GLU A 41 21.34 13.45 -23.32
N GLU A 42 20.70 13.75 -24.44
CA GLU A 42 20.19 15.10 -24.76
C GLU A 42 18.65 15.22 -24.69
N GLU A 43 17.91 14.18 -24.26
CA GLU A 43 16.50 14.36 -23.86
C GLU A 43 16.41 14.99 -22.45
N SER A 44 16.88 16.23 -22.36
CA SER A 44 16.49 17.28 -21.42
C SER A 44 16.87 17.15 -19.93
N GLU A 45 18.17 17.24 -19.61
CA GLU A 45 18.68 17.68 -18.27
C GLU A 45 17.76 18.68 -17.53
N PRO A 46 17.26 19.78 -18.13
CA PRO A 46 16.36 20.72 -17.44
C PRO A 46 15.00 20.15 -17.01
N THR A 47 14.45 19.13 -17.69
CA THR A 47 13.15 18.55 -17.30
C THR A 47 13.29 17.61 -16.11
N VAL A 48 14.35 16.81 -16.07
CA VAL A 48 14.67 15.92 -14.93
C VAL A 48 14.90 16.73 -13.66
N ILE A 49 15.59 17.87 -13.77
CA ILE A 49 15.82 18.79 -12.65
C ILE A 49 14.48 19.36 -12.14
N ALA A 50 13.60 19.81 -13.04
CA ALA A 50 12.29 20.34 -12.67
C ALA A 50 11.40 19.30 -11.97
N ASP A 51 11.41 18.04 -12.42
CA ASP A 51 10.66 16.96 -11.79
C ASP A 51 11.15 16.66 -10.36
N LEU A 52 12.47 16.71 -10.15
CA LEU A 52 13.07 16.52 -8.82
C LEU A 52 12.72 17.66 -7.85
N GLU A 53 12.63 18.89 -8.34
CA GLU A 53 12.20 20.06 -7.56
C GLU A 53 10.72 20.00 -7.16
N MET A 54 9.88 19.28 -7.92
CA MET A 54 8.47 19.09 -7.59
C MET A 54 8.25 18.07 -6.45
N LEU A 55 9.13 17.08 -6.30
CA LEU A 55 8.99 16.04 -5.26
C LEU A 55 8.75 16.55 -3.84
N PRO A 56 9.49 17.58 -3.32
CA PRO A 56 9.24 18.12 -1.98
C PRO A 56 7.87 18.81 -1.81
N LEU A 57 7.17 19.14 -2.90
CA LEU A 57 5.82 19.72 -2.84
C LEU A 57 4.74 18.67 -2.54
N LEU A 58 5.06 17.38 -2.65
CA LEU A 58 4.14 16.30 -2.34
C LEU A 58 4.24 15.91 -0.86
N THR A 59 3.08 15.87 -0.19
CA THR A 59 2.99 15.44 1.21
C THR A 59 1.91 14.38 1.43
N GLY A 60 2.24 13.39 2.27
CA GLY A 60 1.28 12.42 2.82
C GLY A 60 0.72 12.79 4.20
N GLN A 61 1.22 13.88 4.79
CA GLN A 61 0.87 14.43 6.10
C GLN A 61 0.58 15.94 5.96
N PRO A 62 -0.59 16.32 5.44
CA PRO A 62 -0.95 17.73 5.36
C PRO A 62 -1.08 18.34 6.76
N HIS A 63 -0.37 19.44 7.00
CA HIS A 63 -0.48 20.28 8.19
C HIS A 63 -1.61 21.31 8.02
N PRO A 64 -2.27 21.77 9.10
CA PRO A 64 -3.27 22.84 9.02
C PRO A 64 -2.81 24.15 8.37
N ASP A 65 -1.50 24.42 8.41
CA ASP A 65 -0.90 25.63 7.84
C ASP A 65 -0.52 25.45 6.36
N ASP A 66 -0.64 24.23 5.81
CA ASP A 66 -0.31 23.94 4.41
C ASP A 66 -1.41 24.45 3.46
N GLU A 67 -1.00 25.01 2.32
CA GLU A 67 -1.91 25.31 1.22
C GLU A 67 -2.02 24.12 0.25
N LEU A 68 -3.12 23.39 0.35
CA LEU A 68 -3.39 22.25 -0.52
C LEU A 68 -4.01 22.69 -1.84
N LEU A 69 -3.34 22.35 -2.95
CA LEU A 69 -3.79 22.66 -4.31
C LEU A 69 -4.57 21.51 -4.96
N PHE A 70 -4.07 20.28 -4.83
CA PHE A 70 -4.61 19.10 -5.49
C PHE A 70 -4.49 17.86 -4.60
N ALA A 71 -5.36 16.88 -4.84
CA ALA A 71 -5.26 15.55 -4.24
C ALA A 71 -4.90 14.52 -5.31
N VAL A 72 -3.81 13.78 -5.09
CA VAL A 72 -3.33 12.73 -6.01
C VAL A 72 -3.62 11.35 -5.43
N PRO A 73 -4.45 10.52 -6.07
CA PRO A 73 -4.67 9.15 -5.60
C PRO A 73 -3.45 8.28 -5.93
N VAL A 74 -2.94 7.57 -4.92
CA VAL A 74 -1.78 6.67 -5.07
C VAL A 74 -2.08 5.27 -4.54
N ILE A 75 -1.52 4.25 -5.19
CA ILE A 75 -1.55 2.85 -4.73
C ILE A 75 -0.11 2.38 -4.57
N ALA A 76 0.23 1.95 -3.36
CA ALA A 76 1.58 1.54 -3.01
C ALA A 76 1.56 0.42 -1.96
N PRO A 77 2.69 -0.29 -1.74
CA PRO A 77 2.81 -1.24 -0.65
C PRO A 77 2.45 -0.60 0.71
N TYR A 78 1.68 -1.28 1.55
CA TYR A 78 1.15 -0.69 2.79
C TYR A 78 2.25 -0.15 3.73
N LEU A 79 3.45 -0.73 3.68
CA LEU A 79 4.58 -0.31 4.50
C LEU A 79 5.07 1.10 4.16
N THR A 80 4.99 1.53 2.89
CA THR A 80 5.43 2.88 2.47
C THR A 80 4.41 3.95 2.88
N LEU A 81 3.14 3.57 3.00
CA LEU A 81 2.05 4.46 3.38
C LEU A 81 1.86 4.57 4.90
N LEU A 82 2.75 4.00 5.71
CA LEU A 82 2.60 4.04 7.17
C LEU A 82 2.58 5.47 7.73
N ASN A 83 3.28 6.40 7.10
CA ASN A 83 3.30 7.78 7.53
C ASN A 83 2.17 8.61 6.91
N TYR A 84 1.25 8.03 6.14
CA TYR A 84 0.17 8.80 5.50
C TYR A 84 -1.04 8.97 6.43
N LYS A 85 -1.70 10.13 6.33
CA LYS A 85 -2.88 10.50 7.13
C LYS A 85 -4.08 9.68 6.67
N TYR A 86 -4.25 9.62 5.35
CA TYR A 86 -5.35 8.91 4.69
C TYR A 86 -4.83 7.65 4.02
N LYS A 87 -5.07 6.51 4.66
CA LYS A 87 -4.64 5.20 4.16
C LYS A 87 -5.64 4.11 4.51
N VAL A 88 -5.74 3.13 3.62
CA VAL A 88 -6.52 1.90 3.84
C VAL A 88 -5.73 0.70 3.35
N LYS A 89 -5.95 -0.46 3.97
CA LYS A 89 -5.38 -1.70 3.50
C LYS A 89 -6.35 -2.37 2.53
N LEU A 90 -5.89 -2.57 1.30
CA LEU A 90 -6.61 -3.35 0.30
C LEU A 90 -6.27 -4.83 0.47
N ILE A 91 -7.29 -5.68 0.44
CA ILE A 91 -7.17 -7.13 0.50
C ILE A 91 -7.83 -7.68 -0.76
N PRO A 92 -7.22 -8.65 -1.48
CA PRO A 92 -7.91 -9.34 -2.57
C PRO A 92 -9.29 -9.85 -2.13
N GLY A 93 -10.31 -9.62 -2.94
CA GLY A 93 -11.70 -9.92 -2.56
C GLY A 93 -12.68 -9.88 -3.73
N THR A 94 -13.96 -9.70 -3.45
CA THR A 94 -15.02 -9.81 -4.46
C THR A 94 -15.59 -8.47 -4.92
N SER A 95 -15.31 -7.36 -4.23
CA SER A 95 -15.89 -6.06 -4.56
C SER A 95 -15.22 -5.45 -5.80
N LYS A 96 -16.05 -4.86 -6.68
CA LYS A 96 -15.61 -4.21 -7.92
C LYS A 96 -14.79 -2.94 -7.60
N ARG A 97 -13.79 -2.63 -8.45
CA ARG A 97 -12.91 -1.47 -8.33
C ARG A 97 -13.64 -0.16 -8.01
N GLY A 98 -14.68 0.19 -8.77
CA GLY A 98 -15.41 1.44 -8.57
C GLY A 98 -16.12 1.53 -7.22
N LYS A 99 -16.70 0.42 -6.74
CA LYS A 99 -17.35 0.38 -5.42
C LYS A 99 -16.33 0.49 -4.30
N SER A 100 -15.18 -0.16 -4.46
CA SER A 100 -14.08 -0.08 -3.50
C SER A 100 -13.47 1.33 -3.48
N ALA A 101 -13.22 1.93 -4.63
CA ALA A 101 -12.75 3.32 -4.76
C ALA A 101 -13.64 4.31 -4.01
N GLN A 102 -14.95 4.26 -4.26
CA GLN A 102 -15.90 5.13 -3.57
C GLN A 102 -15.96 4.88 -2.06
N THR A 103 -15.92 3.61 -1.66
CA THR A 103 -15.90 3.29 -0.23
C THR A 103 -14.64 3.84 0.45
N CYS A 104 -13.47 3.82 -0.22
CA CYS A 104 -12.23 4.40 0.30
C CYS A 104 -12.35 5.91 0.49
N LEU A 105 -12.86 6.62 -0.53
CA LEU A 105 -13.11 8.06 -0.44
C LEU A 105 -14.04 8.38 0.73
N ASP A 106 -15.14 7.64 0.87
CA ASP A 106 -16.08 7.83 1.98
C ASP A 106 -15.45 7.58 3.35
N ILE A 107 -14.52 6.63 3.47
CA ILE A 107 -13.78 6.38 4.71
C ILE A 107 -12.95 7.61 5.07
N PHE A 108 -12.24 8.18 4.09
CA PHE A 108 -11.40 9.36 4.30
C PHE A 108 -12.22 10.59 4.67
N LEU A 109 -13.34 10.83 3.99
CA LEU A 109 -14.24 11.96 4.25
C LEU A 109 -14.91 11.91 5.63
N ARG A 110 -15.07 10.71 6.20
CA ARG A 110 -15.62 10.50 7.55
C ARG A 110 -14.57 10.61 8.67
N SER A 111 -13.30 10.74 8.34
CA SER A 111 -12.26 10.93 9.35
C SER A 111 -12.50 12.23 10.12
N LYS A 112 -12.34 12.18 11.45
CA LYS A 112 -12.61 13.32 12.34
C LYS A 112 -11.66 14.49 12.09
N ASP A 113 -10.42 14.17 11.72
CA ASP A 113 -9.34 15.14 11.53
C ASP A 113 -9.28 15.67 10.08
N CYS A 114 -10.36 15.49 9.31
CA CYS A 114 -10.45 15.92 7.92
C CYS A 114 -11.07 17.32 7.83
N THR A 115 -10.23 18.28 7.47
CA THR A 115 -10.58 19.67 7.20
C THR A 115 -11.52 19.77 6.00
N GLN A 116 -12.23 20.91 5.88
CA GLN A 116 -13.14 21.11 4.76
C GLN A 116 -12.39 21.15 3.42
N ARG A 117 -11.23 21.82 3.37
CA ARG A 117 -10.39 21.89 2.17
C ARG A 117 -9.92 20.51 1.70
N GLU A 118 -9.46 19.64 2.60
CA GLU A 118 -9.11 18.25 2.24
C GLU A 118 -10.31 17.50 1.64
N LYS A 119 -11.51 17.66 2.22
CA LYS A 119 -12.73 17.00 1.71
C LYS A 119 -13.08 17.45 0.30
N ASP A 120 -12.95 18.75 0.03
CA ASP A 120 -13.30 19.32 -1.27
C ASP A 120 -12.31 18.85 -2.34
N LEU A 121 -11.01 18.84 -2.02
CA LEU A 121 -9.97 18.34 -2.92
C LEU A 121 -10.11 16.84 -3.20
N MET A 122 -10.41 16.03 -2.18
CA MET A 122 -10.62 14.59 -2.38
C MET A 122 -11.85 14.29 -3.24
N ARG A 123 -12.90 15.14 -3.20
CA ARG A 123 -14.08 15.00 -4.08
C ARG A 123 -13.83 15.50 -5.50
N ALA A 124 -12.91 16.45 -5.67
CA ALA A 124 -12.52 16.98 -6.98
C ALA A 124 -11.74 15.94 -7.82
N VAL A 125 -11.19 14.89 -7.20
CA VAL A 125 -10.51 13.80 -7.92
C VAL A 125 -11.49 13.06 -8.82
N ASN A 126 -11.13 12.92 -10.10
CA ASN A 126 -11.95 12.19 -11.07
C ASN A 126 -12.08 10.70 -10.69
N GLN A 127 -13.32 10.23 -10.55
CA GLN A 127 -13.67 8.86 -10.17
C GLN A 127 -13.12 7.79 -11.12
N ASP A 128 -12.99 8.11 -12.42
CA ASP A 128 -12.45 7.19 -13.41
C ASP A 128 -10.96 6.97 -13.18
N THR A 129 -10.23 8.04 -12.87
CA THR A 129 -8.79 7.97 -12.54
C THR A 129 -8.58 7.20 -11.24
N LEU A 130 -9.44 7.40 -10.24
CA LEU A 130 -9.39 6.66 -8.99
C LEU A 130 -9.64 5.16 -9.22
N THR A 131 -10.67 4.81 -9.99
CA THR A 131 -11.05 3.41 -10.25
C THR A 131 -10.01 2.66 -11.08
N ARG A 132 -9.36 3.35 -12.04
CA ARG A 132 -8.32 2.76 -12.90
C ARG A 132 -7.11 2.26 -12.10
N ASN A 133 -6.74 2.98 -11.04
CA ASN A 133 -5.58 2.66 -10.20
C ASN A 133 -5.81 1.46 -9.27
N PHE A 134 -7.06 1.06 -9.00
CA PHE A 134 -7.33 -0.06 -8.08
C PHE A 134 -6.90 -1.42 -8.67
N PRO A 135 -6.22 -2.27 -7.89
CA PRO A 135 -5.85 -3.61 -8.34
C PRO A 135 -7.07 -4.53 -8.32
N GLY A 136 -7.57 -4.96 -9.48
CA GLY A 136 -8.59 -6.02 -9.60
C GLY A 136 -9.80 -5.93 -8.65
N LYS A 137 -10.28 -7.06 -8.13
CA LYS A 137 -11.37 -7.09 -7.14
C LYS A 137 -10.78 -7.10 -5.74
N VAL A 138 -11.14 -6.11 -4.91
CA VAL A 138 -10.58 -5.94 -3.57
C VAL A 138 -11.64 -5.63 -2.54
N LYS A 139 -11.43 -6.14 -1.33
CA LYS A 139 -12.12 -5.76 -0.10
C LYS A 139 -11.25 -4.77 0.68
N ILE A 140 -11.88 -3.79 1.30
CA ILE A 140 -11.18 -2.78 2.10
C ILE A 140 -11.18 -3.23 3.56
N SER A 141 -9.99 -3.27 4.16
CA SER A 141 -9.84 -3.46 5.60
C SER A 141 -9.73 -2.08 6.24
N THR A 142 -10.70 -1.74 7.06
CA THR A 142 -10.71 -0.52 7.86
C THR A 142 -10.55 -0.85 9.33
N PRO A 143 -9.79 -0.05 10.10
CA PRO A 143 -9.79 -0.15 11.56
C PRO A 143 -11.14 0.30 12.17
N TYR A 144 -11.98 1.01 11.39
CA TYR A 144 -13.28 1.51 11.84
C TYR A 144 -14.41 0.94 10.97
N PRO A 145 -15.50 0.40 11.56
CA PRO A 145 -16.57 -0.24 10.79
C PRO A 145 -17.30 0.78 9.91
N VAL A 146 -17.21 0.58 8.59
CA VAL A 146 -17.99 1.35 7.61
C VAL A 146 -19.42 0.83 7.60
N LYS A 147 -20.36 1.57 8.21
CA LYS A 147 -21.79 1.26 8.14
C LYS A 147 -22.30 1.60 6.74
N THR A 148 -22.41 0.62 5.86
CA THR A 148 -23.15 0.77 4.60
C THR A 148 -24.64 0.82 4.92
N LYS A 149 -25.29 1.96 4.72
CA LYS A 149 -26.76 2.03 4.71
C LYS A 149 -27.25 1.13 3.57
N LYS A 150 -28.13 0.18 3.91
CA LYS A 150 -28.84 -0.67 2.96
C LYS A 150 -30.01 0.10 2.39
#